data_AF-A0A9D2F5J9-F1
#
_entry.id   AF-A0A9D2F5J9-F1
#
_cell.length_a   1.000
_cell.length_b   1.000
_cell.length_c   1.000
_cell.angle_alpha   90.00
_cell.angle_beta   90.00
_cell.angle_gamma   90.00
#
_symmetry.space_group_name_H-M   'P 1'
#
loop_
_entity.id
_entity.type
_entity.pdbx_description
1 polymer ?
#
loop_
_entity_poly.entity_id
_entity_poly.type
_entity_poly.pdbx_seq_one_letter_code
_entity_poly.pdbx_strand_id
1 'polypeptide(L)'
;MNKTEQKQVNLLGVFGVIFFNLIVGLAVGITLLALLFSLWIITLTFTFSPALFILVLLIKLQAFTWFTFGASLILCAFGVLLYPLTRKVTQHLSNFAKKYLKYNEQMMHR
;
A
#
# COMPACT_ATOMS: atom_id res chain seq x y z
N MET A 1 -1.44 -38.87 44.16
CA MET A 1 -2.16 -37.65 44.58
C MET A 1 -1.82 -36.55 43.58
N ASN A 2 -2.86 -35.99 42.97
CA ASN A 2 -2.85 -35.19 41.75
C ASN A 2 -2.30 -33.78 42.03
N LYS A 3 -1.41 -33.27 41.17
CA LYS A 3 -1.07 -31.84 41.12
C LYS A 3 -0.93 -31.43 39.65
N THR A 4 -2.06 -31.45 38.95
CA THR A 4 -2.22 -30.71 37.70
C THR A 4 -2.08 -29.23 38.03
N GLU A 5 -0.89 -28.67 37.79
CA GLU A 5 -0.65 -27.23 37.84
C GLU A 5 -1.52 -26.56 36.76
N GLN A 6 -2.74 -26.19 37.16
CA GLN A 6 -3.64 -25.35 36.39
C GLN A 6 -3.01 -23.96 36.32
N LYS A 7 -2.20 -23.74 35.28
CA LYS A 7 -1.61 -22.46 34.90
C LYS A 7 -2.77 -21.46 34.77
N GLN A 8 -2.96 -20.59 35.77
CA GLN A 8 -4.01 -19.58 35.74
C GLN A 8 -3.68 -18.60 34.62
N VAL A 9 -4.31 -18.83 33.46
CA VAL A 9 -4.13 -17.99 32.30
C VAL A 9 -4.78 -16.66 32.64
N ASN A 10 -3.97 -15.60 32.76
CA ASN A 10 -4.49 -14.27 33.06
C ASN A 10 -5.30 -13.82 31.83
N LEU A 11 -6.61 -14.01 31.89
CA LEU A 11 -7.52 -13.88 30.76
C LEU A 11 -7.51 -12.45 30.19
N LEU A 12 -7.32 -11.45 31.07
CA LEU A 12 -7.06 -10.05 30.72
C LEU A 12 -5.74 -9.88 29.95
N GLY A 13 -4.69 -10.59 30.34
CA GLY A 13 -3.40 -10.56 29.64
C GLY A 13 -3.49 -11.18 28.25
N VAL A 14 -4.18 -12.33 28.12
CA VAL A 14 -4.41 -12.97 26.82
C VAL A 14 -5.26 -12.08 25.91
N PHE A 15 -6.33 -11.49 26.45
CA PHE A 15 -7.19 -10.56 25.71
C PHE A 15 -6.40 -9.34 25.22
N GLY A 16 -5.58 -8.74 26.08
CA GLY A 16 -4.72 -7.61 25.71
C GLY A 16 -3.72 -7.94 24.61
N VAL A 17 -3.09 -9.11 24.67
CA VAL A 17 -2.13 -9.55 23.64
C VAL A 17 -2.83 -9.79 22.29
N ILE A 18 -4.02 -10.41 22.29
CA ILE A 18 -4.81 -10.61 21.06
C ILE A 18 -5.22 -9.26 20.45
N PHE A 19 -5.72 -8.34 21.27
CA PHE A 19 -6.18 -7.03 20.80
C PHE A 19 -5.02 -6.17 20.27
N PHE A 20 -3.89 -6.17 20.96
CA PHE A 20 -2.67 -5.49 20.52
C PHE A 20 -2.18 -6.06 19.18
N ASN A 21 -2.12 -7.38 19.06
CA ASN A 21 -1.68 -8.03 17.82
C ASN A 21 -2.64 -7.75 16.66
N LEU A 22 -3.95 -7.70 16.92
CA LEU A 22 -4.95 -7.34 15.93
C LEU A 22 -4.77 -5.89 15.44
N ILE A 23 -4.64 -4.93 16.36
CA ILE A 23 -4.47 -3.51 16.02
C ILE A 23 -3.17 -3.29 15.26
N VAL A 24 -2.05 -3.82 15.77
CA VAL A 24 -0.74 -3.64 15.15
C VAL A 24 -0.68 -4.33 13.79
N GLY A 25 -1.22 -5.55 13.69
CA GLY A 25 -1.30 -6.28 12.41
C GLY A 25 -2.15 -5.55 11.37
N LEU A 26 -3.32 -5.05 11.76
CA LEU A 26 -4.18 -4.25 10.87
C LEU A 26 -3.53 -2.93 10.48
N ALA A 27 -2.89 -2.24 11.41
CA ALA A 27 -2.20 -0.97 11.16
C ALA A 27 -1.13 -1.14 10.07
N VAL A 28 -0.25 -2.15 10.21
CA VAL A 28 0.77 -2.45 9.20
C VAL A 28 0.14 -2.78 7.84
N GLY A 29 -0.94 -3.56 7.82
CA GLY A 29 -1.65 -3.90 6.59
C GLY A 29 -2.24 -2.67 5.88
N ILE A 30 -2.88 -1.77 6.63
CA ILE A 30 -3.46 -0.53 6.12
C ILE A 30 -2.34 0.39 5.60
N THR A 31 -1.23 0.53 6.31
CA THR A 31 -0.10 1.35 5.87
C THR A 31 0.48 0.86 4.54
N LEU A 32 0.65 -0.47 4.38
CA LEU A 32 1.13 -1.06 3.13
C LEU A 32 0.16 -0.82 1.95
N LEU A 33 -1.15 -0.94 2.19
CA LEU A 33 -2.17 -0.63 1.19
C LEU A 33 -2.17 0.85 0.82
N ALA A 34 -2.07 1.75 1.81
CA ALA A 34 -2.02 3.19 1.58
C ALA A 34 -0.78 3.60 0.77
N LEU A 35 0.38 3.03 1.09
CA LEU A 35 1.61 3.21 0.31
C LEU A 35 1.45 2.75 -1.14
N LEU A 36 0.83 1.58 -1.35
CA LEU A 36 0.59 1.07 -2.69
C LEU A 36 -0.38 1.96 -3.48
N PHE A 37 -1.46 2.43 -2.85
CA PHE A 37 -2.40 3.38 -3.45
C PHE A 37 -1.72 4.69 -3.82
N SER A 38 -0.91 5.25 -2.91
CA SER A 38 -0.15 6.47 -3.17
C SER A 38 0.79 6.30 -4.37
N LEU A 39 1.49 5.17 -4.45
CA LEU A 39 2.38 4.87 -5.57
C LEU A 39 1.64 4.77 -6.91
N TRP A 40 0.45 4.16 -6.93
CA TRP A 40 -0.42 4.12 -8.11
C TRP A 40 -0.90 5.52 -8.52
N ILE A 41 -1.34 6.34 -7.57
CA ILE A 41 -1.81 7.70 -7.84
C ILE A 41 -0.68 8.52 -8.45
N ILE A 42 0.52 8.51 -7.88
CA ILE A 42 1.69 9.23 -8.40
C ILE A 42 2.01 8.78 -9.83
N THR A 43 2.04 7.46 -10.06
CA THR A 43 2.30 6.89 -11.39
C THR A 43 1.30 7.38 -12.43
N LEU A 44 0.00 7.36 -12.09
CA LEU A 44 -1.06 7.83 -12.98
C LEU A 44 -0.97 9.33 -13.21
N THR A 45 -0.86 10.14 -12.15
CA THR A 45 -0.75 11.60 -12.27
C THR A 45 0.45 12.01 -13.12
N PHE A 46 1.59 11.34 -12.99
CA PHE A 46 2.77 11.63 -13.79
C PHE A 46 2.56 11.24 -15.26
N THR A 47 1.97 10.06 -15.51
CA THR A 47 1.64 9.61 -16.88
C THR A 47 0.65 10.55 -17.57
N PHE A 48 -0.34 11.07 -16.84
CA PHE A 48 -1.32 12.03 -17.34
C PHE A 48 -0.85 13.49 -17.26
N SER A 49 0.39 13.77 -16.83
CA SER A 49 0.92 15.13 -16.70
C SER A 49 0.78 15.99 -17.97
N PRO A 50 1.06 15.48 -19.19
CA PRO A 50 0.88 16.26 -20.41
C PRO A 50 -0.60 16.57 -20.69
N ALA A 51 -1.50 15.63 -20.39
CA ALA A 51 -2.94 15.84 -20.56
C ALA A 51 -3.47 16.88 -19.56
N LEU A 52 -2.99 16.85 -18.31
CA LEU A 52 -3.30 17.86 -17.30
C LEU A 52 -2.77 19.24 -17.71
N PHE A 53 -1.57 19.32 -18.28
CA PHE A 53 -1.01 20.57 -18.78
C PHE A 53 -1.88 21.18 -19.89
N ILE A 54 -2.32 20.37 -20.87
CA ILE A 54 -3.24 20.83 -21.92
C ILE A 54 -4.56 21.31 -21.32
N LEU A 55 -5.12 20.59 -20.35
CA LEU A 55 -6.37 20.97 -19.69
C LEU A 55 -6.26 22.34 -19.01
N VAL A 56 -5.17 22.59 -18.28
CA VAL A 56 -4.91 23.87 -17.59
C VAL A 56 -4.76 25.04 -18.57
N LEU A 57 -4.18 24.80 -19.75
CA LEU A 57 -4.11 25.80 -20.82
C LEU A 57 -5.49 26.12 -21.41
N LEU A 58 -6.34 25.11 -21.62
CA LEU A 58 -7.68 25.28 -22.19
C LEU A 58 -8.59 26.11 -21.28
N ILE A 59 -8.52 25.90 -19.97
CA ILE A 59 -9.28 26.69 -18.99
C ILE A 59 -8.64 28.06 -18.69
N LYS A 60 -7.55 28.42 -19.38
CA LYS A 60 -6.77 29.67 -19.19
C LYS A 60 -6.30 29.89 -17.74
N LEU A 61 -6.11 28.81 -16.99
CA LEU A 61 -5.67 28.89 -15.59
C LEU A 61 -4.17 29.18 -15.47
N GLN A 62 -3.39 28.83 -16.51
CA GLN A 62 -1.96 29.14 -16.58
C GLN A 62 -1.59 29.58 -18.00
N ALA A 63 -0.61 30.49 -18.11
CA ALA A 63 0.01 30.80 -19.39
C ALA A 63 0.90 29.65 -19.89
N PHE A 64 1.04 29.57 -21.21
CA PHE A 64 1.97 28.62 -21.83
C PHE A 64 3.42 29.04 -21.57
N THR A 65 4.23 28.09 -21.10
CA THR A 65 5.68 28.27 -20.93
C THR A 65 6.40 27.04 -21.46
N TRP A 66 7.46 27.23 -22.24
CA TRP A 66 8.27 26.12 -22.75
C TRP A 66 8.85 25.24 -21.64
N PHE A 67 9.21 25.86 -20.51
CA PHE A 67 9.70 25.14 -19.33
C PHE A 67 8.66 24.18 -18.74
N THR A 68 7.42 24.64 -18.54
CA THR A 68 6.35 23.81 -17.95
C THR A 68 5.89 22.71 -18.89
N PHE A 69 5.86 22.99 -20.20
CA PHE A 69 5.64 21.97 -21.22
C PHE A 69 6.73 20.87 -21.18
N GLY A 70 8.01 21.27 -21.21
CA GLY A 70 9.13 20.33 -21.13
C GLY A 70 9.11 19.51 -19.83
N ALA A 71 8.83 20.13 -18.69
CA ALA A 71 8.68 19.45 -17.41
C ALA A 71 7.56 18.40 -17.45
N SER A 72 6.39 18.70 -18.03
CA SER A 72 5.28 17.75 -18.14
C SER A 72 5.62 16.49 -18.95
N LEU A 73 6.43 16.65 -20.02
CA LEU A 73 6.92 15.52 -20.81
C LEU A 73 7.92 14.66 -20.03
N ILE A 74 8.81 15.29 -19.26
CA ILE A 74 9.76 14.58 -18.39
C ILE A 74 9.00 13.81 -17.31
N LEU A 75 8.03 14.44 -16.64
CA LEU A 75 7.18 13.78 -15.65
C LEU A 75 6.42 12.59 -16.28
N CYS A 76 5.92 12.75 -17.51
CA CYS A 76 5.29 11.64 -18.24
C CYS A 76 6.25 10.46 -18.44
N ALA A 77 7.48 10.72 -18.87
CA ALA A 77 8.50 9.68 -19.03
C ALA A 77 8.77 8.96 -17.70
N PHE A 78 8.87 9.69 -16.60
CA PHE A 78 8.99 9.10 -15.25
C PHE A 78 7.75 8.27 -14.88
N GLY A 79 6.55 8.74 -15.17
CA GLY A 79 5.30 7.99 -14.93
C GLY A 79 5.29 6.65 -15.66
N VAL A 80 5.69 6.63 -16.94
CA VAL A 80 5.78 5.40 -17.75
C VAL A 80 6.84 4.45 -17.20
N LEU A 81 8.00 4.96 -16.75
CA LEU A 81 9.04 4.16 -16.11
C LEU A 81 8.63 3.61 -14.73
N LEU A 82 7.81 4.36 -13.99
CA LEU A 82 7.28 3.95 -12.68
C LEU A 82 6.21 2.85 -12.82
N TYR A 83 5.45 2.81 -13.92
CA TYR A 83 4.40 1.82 -14.13
C TYR A 83 4.83 0.35 -13.90
N PRO A 84 5.92 -0.17 -14.51
CA PRO A 84 6.37 -1.54 -14.25
C PRO A 84 6.84 -1.75 -12.81
N LEU A 85 7.40 -0.72 -12.16
CA LEU A 85 7.80 -0.78 -10.75
C LEU A 85 6.57 -0.94 -9.85
N THR A 86 5.57 -0.07 -10.03
CA THR A 86 4.32 -0.09 -9.27
C THR A 86 3.59 -1.43 -9.44
N ARG A 87 3.61 -2.00 -10.64
CA ARG A 87 3.04 -3.33 -10.90
C ARG A 87 3.79 -4.45 -10.16
N LYS A 88 5.14 -4.42 -10.14
CA LYS A 88 5.94 -5.40 -9.38
C LYS A 88 5.68 -5.31 -7.89
N VAL A 89 5.60 -4.10 -7.33
CA VAL A 89 5.28 -3.89 -5.90
C VAL A 89 3.89 -4.42 -5.57
N THR A 90 2.91 -4.17 -6.44
CA THR A 90 1.53 -4.71 -6.29
C THR A 90 1.54 -6.24 -6.26
N GLN A 91 2.28 -6.89 -7.16
CA GLN A 91 2.39 -8.35 -7.23
C GLN A 91 3.09 -8.92 -5.99
N HIS A 92 4.18 -8.29 -5.53
CA HIS A 92 4.86 -8.69 -4.31
C HIS A 92 3.95 -8.61 -3.09
N LEU A 93 3.19 -7.51 -2.95
CA LEU A 93 2.28 -7.34 -1.83
C LEU A 93 1.14 -8.35 -1.86
N SER A 94 0.57 -8.62 -3.05
CA SER A 94 -0.46 -9.65 -3.22
C SER A 94 0.06 -11.05 -2.87
N ASN A 95 1.28 -11.39 -3.30
CA ASN A 95 1.91 -12.67 -2.98
C ASN A 95 2.20 -12.79 -1.49
N PHE A 96 2.64 -11.70 -0.84
CA PHE A 96 2.84 -11.66 0.60
C PHE A 96 1.53 -11.89 1.36
N ALA A 97 0.44 -11.22 0.95
CA ALA A 97 -0.89 -11.41 1.54
C ALA A 97 -1.40 -12.85 1.38
N LYS A 98 -1.25 -13.45 0.19
CA LYS A 98 -1.60 -14.87 -0.05
C LYS A 98 -0.78 -15.81 0.83
N LYS A 99 0.52 -15.55 0.97
CA LYS A 99 1.41 -16.36 1.82
C LYS A 99 1.01 -16.24 3.29
N TYR A 100 0.68 -15.04 3.75
CA TYR A 100 0.19 -14.80 5.11
C TYR A 100 -1.13 -15.55 5.39
N LEU A 101 -2.11 -15.44 4.49
CA LEU A 101 -3.37 -16.19 4.60
C LEU A 101 -3.15 -17.70 4.66
N LYS A 102 -2.28 -18.23 3.78
CA LYS A 102 -1.95 -19.65 3.76
C LYS A 102 -1.26 -20.13 5.04
N TYR A 103 -0.40 -19.31 5.65
CA TYR A 103 0.21 -19.64 6.95
C TYR A 103 -0.85 -19.71 8.05
N ASN A 104 -1.78 -18.76 8.10
CA ASN A 104 -2.85 -18.77 9.09
C ASN A 104 -3.77 -20.00 8.93
N GLU A 105 -4.12 -20.35 7.70
CA GLU A 105 -4.93 -21.52 7.39
C GLU A 105 -4.24 -22.83 7.81
N GLN A 106 -2.93 -22.96 7.56
CA GLN A 106 -2.14 -24.12 7.99
C GLN A 106 -2.01 -24.25 9.51
N MET A 107 -2.06 -23.14 10.25
CA MET A 107 -2.05 -23.17 11.73
C MET A 107 -3.41 -23.53 12.31
N MET A 108 -4.52 -23.21 11.63
CA MET A 108 -5.87 -23.55 12.08
C MET A 108 -6.25 -25.01 11.80
N HIS A 109 -5.69 -25.62 10.74
CA HIS A 109 -5.98 -27.00 10.36
C HIS A 109 -4.93 -28.03 10.87
N ARG A 110 -4.01 -27.63 11.75
CA ARG A 110 -3.11 -28.53 12.50
C ARG A 110 -3.61 -28.67 13.93
#